data_AF-A0A6P5Q9Y6-F1
#
_entry.id   AF-A0A6P5Q9Y6-F1
#
_cell.length_a   1.000
_cell.length_b   1.000
_cell.length_c   1.000
_cell.angle_alpha   90.00
_cell.angle_beta   90.00
_cell.angle_gamma   90.00
#
_symmetry.space_group_name_H-M   'P 1'
#
loop_
_entity.id
_entity.type
_entity.pdbx_description
1 polymer ?
#
loop_
_entity_poly.entity_id
_entity_poly.type
_entity_poly.pdbx_seq_one_letter_code
_entity_poly.pdbx_strand_id
1 'polypeptide(L)'
;MRSLQMLLLAALLLGTFLQHARAARATNVGRECCLDYFKGAIPIRKLVSWYKTSVECSRDAIVFVTVQGKLICADPKDKHVKKAIRLMKNPRP
;
A
#
# COMPACT_ATOMS: atom_id res chain seq x y z
N MET A 1 44.38 30.17 -15.05
CA MET A 1 44.20 28.73 -15.36
C MET A 1 43.76 27.90 -14.14
N ARG A 2 44.45 27.99 -12.99
CA ARG A 2 44.07 27.24 -11.76
C ARG A 2 42.67 27.57 -11.23
N SER A 3 42.29 28.85 -11.28
CA SER A 3 40.96 29.32 -10.83
C SER A 3 39.81 28.73 -11.66
N LEU A 4 40.01 28.59 -12.98
CA LEU A 4 39.02 28.01 -13.89
C LEU A 4 38.82 26.51 -13.64
N GLN A 5 39.93 25.81 -13.35
CA GLN A 5 39.93 24.38 -13.04
C GLN A 5 39.22 24.10 -11.70
N MET A 6 39.38 24.97 -10.71
CA MET A 6 38.65 24.89 -9.43
C MET A 6 37.15 25.10 -9.61
N LEU A 7 36.75 26.06 -10.45
CA LEU A 7 35.34 26.32 -10.78
C LEU A 7 34.68 25.12 -11.48
N LEU A 8 35.39 24.48 -12.42
CA LEU A 8 34.91 23.29 -13.13
C LEU A 8 34.73 22.08 -12.19
N LEU A 9 35.68 21.85 -11.29
CA LEU A 9 35.59 20.77 -10.30
C LEU A 9 34.43 20.99 -9.32
N ALA A 10 34.24 22.24 -8.86
CA ALA A 10 33.12 22.58 -7.98
C ALA A 10 31.76 22.36 -8.68
N ALA A 11 31.62 22.76 -9.95
CA ALA A 11 30.41 22.56 -10.73
C ALA A 11 30.11 21.06 -10.96
N LEU A 12 31.14 20.25 -11.21
CA LEU A 12 30.99 18.80 -11.40
C LEU A 12 30.55 18.10 -10.10
N LEU A 13 31.11 18.48 -8.96
CA LEU A 13 30.75 17.95 -7.64
C LEU A 13 29.32 18.34 -7.23
N LEU A 14 28.89 19.57 -7.51
CA LEU A 14 27.52 20.03 -7.27
C LEU A 14 26.51 19.28 -8.17
N GLY A 15 26.88 19.03 -9.42
CA GLY A 15 26.05 18.28 -10.37
C GLY A 15 25.82 16.83 -9.95
N THR A 16 26.83 16.13 -9.43
CA THR A 16 26.72 14.73 -8.98
C THR A 16 25.96 14.59 -7.67
N PHE A 17 26.06 15.57 -6.76
CA PHE A 17 25.30 15.58 -5.51
C PHE A 17 23.78 15.73 -5.76
N LEU A 18 23.39 16.54 -6.74
CA LEU A 18 21.99 16.71 -7.14
C LEU A 18 21.36 15.44 -7.75
N GLN A 19 22.16 14.54 -8.32
CA GLN A 19 21.67 13.25 -8.83
C GLN A 19 21.40 12.26 -7.68
N HIS A 20 22.20 12.29 -6.62
CA HIS A 20 22.01 11.43 -5.43
C HIS A 20 20.84 11.89 -4.56
N ALA A 21 20.50 13.18 -4.58
CA ALA A 21 19.34 13.71 -3.85
C ALA A 21 17.97 13.31 -4.44
N ARG A 22 17.94 12.63 -5.60
CA ARG A 22 16.69 12.24 -6.30
C ARG A 22 16.14 10.85 -5.94
N ALA A 23 16.40 10.34 -4.74
CA ALA A 23 15.88 9.04 -4.30
C ALA A 23 15.20 9.07 -2.93
N ALA A 24 14.40 10.11 -2.65
CA ALA A 24 13.29 10.00 -1.71
C ALA A 24 11.99 10.25 -2.47
N ARG A 25 11.70 9.41 -3.47
CA ARG A 25 10.32 9.35 -3.97
C ARG A 25 9.50 8.84 -2.80
N ALA A 26 8.58 9.65 -2.30
CA ALA A 26 7.51 9.17 -1.46
C ALA A 26 6.66 8.19 -2.31
N THR A 27 7.10 6.94 -2.39
CA THR A 27 6.42 5.86 -3.15
C THR A 27 5.06 5.49 -2.54
N ASN A 28 4.73 6.08 -1.40
CA ASN A 28 3.49 5.84 -0.66
C ASN A 28 2.37 6.85 -0.94
N VAL A 29 2.59 7.84 -1.82
CA VAL A 29 1.51 8.75 -2.23
C VAL A 29 0.46 7.94 -3.00
N GLY A 30 -0.69 7.67 -2.34
CA GLY A 30 -1.81 6.93 -2.91
C GLY A 30 -1.91 5.45 -2.51
N ARG A 31 -1.07 4.93 -1.61
CA ARG A 31 -1.23 3.55 -1.10
C ARG A 31 -2.18 3.51 0.09
N GLU A 32 -3.23 2.70 -0.06
CA GLU A 32 -4.18 2.45 1.01
C GLU A 32 -3.70 1.31 1.91
N CYS A 33 -3.35 1.64 3.16
CA CYS A 33 -3.00 0.69 4.21
C CYS A 33 -4.04 0.72 5.33
N CYS A 34 -4.29 -0.44 5.93
CA CYS A 34 -5.16 -0.55 7.10
C CYS A 34 -4.40 -0.18 8.39
N LEU A 35 -4.93 0.79 9.14
CA LEU A 35 -4.37 1.17 10.45
C LEU A 35 -4.84 0.23 11.57
N ASP A 36 -6.09 -0.22 11.51
CA ASP A 36 -6.69 -1.18 12.44
C ASP A 36 -7.67 -2.09 11.69
N TYR A 37 -8.07 -3.19 12.33
CA TYR A 37 -9.07 -4.11 11.81
C TYR A 37 -10.47 -3.72 12.27
N PHE A 38 -11.45 -3.98 11.42
CA PHE A 38 -12.85 -3.86 11.77
C PHE A 38 -13.21 -4.88 12.87
N LYS A 39 -13.72 -4.37 13.99
CA LYS A 39 -14.07 -5.18 15.17
C LYS A 39 -15.49 -5.77 15.12
N GLY A 40 -16.29 -5.37 14.14
CA GLY A 40 -17.66 -5.86 13.98
C GLY A 40 -17.78 -7.13 13.16
N ALA A 41 -18.99 -7.68 13.08
CA ALA A 41 -19.28 -8.84 12.23
C ALA A 41 -19.21 -8.47 10.75
N ILE A 42 -18.45 -9.23 9.97
CA ILE A 42 -18.31 -9.01 8.53
C ILE A 42 -19.63 -9.34 7.82
N PRO A 43 -20.25 -8.37 7.12
CA PRO A 43 -21.55 -8.58 6.49
C PRO A 43 -21.40 -9.31 5.14
N ILE A 44 -21.13 -10.63 5.18
CA ILE A 44 -20.80 -11.47 4.02
C ILE A 44 -21.76 -11.26 2.82
N ARG A 45 -23.06 -11.15 3.07
CA ARG A 45 -24.09 -10.96 2.01
C ARG A 45 -24.00 -9.62 1.27
N LYS A 46 -23.30 -8.63 1.85
CA LYS A 46 -23.13 -7.29 1.27
C LYS A 46 -21.77 -7.12 0.59
N LEU A 47 -20.90 -8.14 0.59
CA LEU A 47 -19.58 -8.07 -0.02
C LEU A 47 -19.67 -8.31 -1.53
N VAL A 48 -18.90 -7.54 -2.31
CA VAL A 48 -18.81 -7.66 -3.77
C VAL A 48 -17.42 -8.05 -4.24
N SER A 49 -16.38 -7.67 -3.50
CA SER A 49 -15.00 -8.02 -3.82
C SER A 49 -14.11 -7.93 -2.60
N TRP A 50 -12.86 -8.37 -2.75
CA TRP A 50 -11.83 -8.21 -1.74
C TRP A 50 -10.45 -8.14 -2.40
N TYR A 51 -9.50 -7.54 -1.69
CA TYR A 51 -8.09 -7.50 -2.07
C TYR A 51 -7.19 -7.57 -0.84
N LYS A 52 -5.91 -7.87 -1.07
CA LYS A 52 -4.87 -7.85 -0.04
C LYS A 52 -4.16 -6.49 -0.09
N THR A 53 -3.85 -5.90 1.06
CA THR A 53 -3.02 -4.68 1.11
C THR A 53 -1.60 -4.96 0.62
N SER A 54 -0.87 -3.90 0.26
CA SER A 54 0.54 -4.00 -0.14
C SER A 54 1.39 -4.67 0.95
N VAL A 55 2.40 -5.43 0.54
CA VAL A 55 3.41 -6.01 1.45
C VAL A 55 4.24 -4.95 2.18
N GLU A 56 4.25 -3.72 1.67
CA GLU A 56 4.93 -2.58 2.29
C GLU A 56 4.12 -1.95 3.44
N CYS A 57 2.83 -2.30 3.58
CA CYS A 57 2.04 -1.87 4.72
C CYS A 57 2.57 -2.54 6.00
N SER A 58 2.62 -1.78 7.10
CA SER A 58 3.04 -2.31 8.40
C SER A 58 2.12 -3.41 8.94
N ARG A 59 0.87 -3.46 8.48
CA ARG A 59 -0.12 -4.48 8.82
C ARG A 59 -0.55 -5.21 7.55
N ASP A 60 -0.51 -6.53 7.62
CA ASP A 60 -1.11 -7.39 6.60
C ASP A 60 -2.62 -7.39 6.77
N ALA A 61 -3.37 -7.04 5.73
CA ALA A 61 -4.82 -6.94 5.80
C ALA A 61 -5.50 -7.45 4.52
N ILE A 62 -6.71 -8.00 4.71
CA ILE A 62 -7.68 -8.17 3.64
C ILE A 62 -8.66 -7.01 3.72
N VAL A 63 -8.87 -6.33 2.60
CA VAL A 63 -9.90 -5.31 2.48
C VAL A 63 -11.10 -5.91 1.75
N PHE A 64 -12.25 -5.93 2.40
CA PHE A 64 -13.52 -6.26 1.74
C PHE A 64 -14.19 -4.99 1.21
N VAL A 65 -14.74 -5.08 0.01
CA VAL A 65 -15.55 -4.02 -0.60
C VAL A 65 -17.00 -4.44 -0.52
N THR A 66 -17.84 -3.55 -0.01
CA THR A 66 -19.29 -3.78 0.06
C THR A 66 -20.00 -3.24 -1.18
N VAL A 67 -21.26 -3.67 -1.40
CA VAL A 67 -22.16 -3.11 -2.43
C VAL A 67 -22.32 -1.58 -2.34
N GLN A 68 -22.14 -1.00 -1.14
CA GLN A 68 -22.20 0.46 -0.92
C GLN A 68 -20.85 1.16 -1.13
N GLY A 69 -19.83 0.45 -1.64
CA GLY A 69 -18.48 0.97 -1.80
C GLY A 69 -17.69 1.12 -0.50
N LYS A 70 -18.24 0.71 0.66
CA LYS A 70 -17.51 0.76 1.93
C LYS A 70 -16.38 -0.27 1.96
N LEU A 71 -15.23 0.14 2.48
CA LEU A 71 -14.04 -0.67 2.66
C LEU A 71 -13.95 -1.16 4.11
N ILE A 72 -13.71 -2.45 4.28
CA ILE A 72 -13.62 -3.11 5.59
C ILE A 72 -12.26 -3.78 5.69
N CYS A 73 -11.37 -3.21 6.50
CA CYS A 73 -10.08 -3.81 6.86
C CYS A 73 -10.31 -5.00 7.79
N ALA A 74 -9.74 -6.16 7.46
CA ALA A 74 -9.92 -7.39 8.22
C ALA A 74 -8.62 -8.18 8.38
N ASP A 75 -8.48 -8.87 9.51
CA ASP A 75 -7.29 -9.68 9.82
C ASP A 75 -7.24 -10.93 8.92
N PRO A 76 -6.19 -11.12 8.09
CA PRO A 76 -6.04 -12.32 7.26
C PRO A 76 -5.99 -13.63 8.05
N LYS A 77 -5.65 -13.57 9.36
CA LYS A 77 -5.54 -14.73 10.24
C LYS A 77 -6.90 -15.19 10.77
N ASP A 78 -7.90 -14.32 10.79
CA ASP A 78 -9.25 -14.61 11.28
C ASP A 78 -9.93 -15.70 10.43
N LYS A 79 -10.51 -16.70 11.12
CA LYS A 79 -11.23 -17.82 10.49
C LYS A 79 -12.47 -17.34 9.72
N HIS A 80 -13.17 -16.31 10.18
CA HIS A 80 -14.33 -15.72 9.52
C HIS A 80 -13.94 -14.99 8.23
N VAL A 81 -12.80 -14.30 8.23
CA VAL A 81 -12.23 -13.67 7.03
C VAL A 81 -11.92 -14.73 5.97
N LYS A 82 -11.22 -15.80 6.35
CA LYS A 82 -10.93 -16.93 5.45
C LYS A 82 -12.20 -17.58 4.90
N LYS A 83 -13.23 -17.75 5.75
CA LYS A 83 -14.53 -18.28 5.33
C LYS A 83 -15.23 -17.35 4.34
N ALA A 84 -15.24 -16.05 4.59
CA ALA A 84 -15.83 -15.06 3.68
C ALA A 84 -15.15 -15.07 2.31
N ILE A 85 -13.81 -15.12 2.26
CA ILE A 85 -13.05 -15.23 1.01
C ILE A 85 -13.43 -16.51 0.24
N ARG A 86 -13.52 -17.65 0.92
CA ARG A 86 -13.91 -18.93 0.28
C ARG A 86 -15.31 -18.86 -0.31
N LEU A 87 -16.27 -18.28 0.41
CA LEU A 87 -17.65 -18.10 -0.05
C LEU A 87 -17.75 -17.17 -1.26
N MET A 88 -16.90 -16.14 -1.33
CA MET A 88 -16.86 -15.25 -2.50
C MET A 88 -16.16 -15.88 -3.71
N LYS A 89 -15.14 -16.72 -3.50
CA LYS A 89 -14.46 -17.44 -4.60
C LYS A 89 -15.33 -18.53 -5.21
N ASN A 90 -16.08 -19.24 -4.36
CA ASN A 90 -16.98 -20.31 -4.77
C ASN A 90 -18.40 -19.97 -4.28
N PRO A 91 -19.10 -19.04 -4.97
CA PRO A 91 -20.49 -18.75 -4.66
C PRO A 91 -21.31 -20.04 -4.74
N ARG A 92 -22.15 -20.30 -3.74
CA ARG A 92 -23.15 -21.36 -3.89
C ARG A 92 -24.13 -20.92 -5.00
N PRO A 93 -24.47 -21.82 -5.95
CA PRO A 93 -25.42 -21.52 -7.01
C PRO A 93 -26.80 -21.16 -6.44
#